data_AF-M4EVT6-F1
#
_entry.id   AF-M4EVT6-F1
#
_cell.length_a   1.000
_cell.length_b   1.000
_cell.length_c   1.000
_cell.angle_alpha   90.00
_cell.angle_beta   90.00
_cell.angle_gamma   90.00
#
_symmetry.space_group_name_H-M   'P 1'
#
loop_
_entity.id
_entity.type
_entity.pdbx_description
1 polymer ?
#
loop_
_entity_poly.entity_id
_entity_poly.type
_entity_poly.pdbx_seq_one_letter_code
_entity_poly.pdbx_strand_id
1 'polypeptide(L)'
;MGGCNADESTNWAEVFDPNTQTWESLPDPGPRLRSSLIKIIYPNEGKVYVSNSEKKRYFYDPKEMRWGVAAMTRKVERMCIIAGVLYAYGDENCFLWFDTKNEEWRVVKGLEVLCRNCCASALSVANYGGKMLVLWDKKQPNKWYNTNIWCSVVALERRNGDDDVWGIVEWASVVLTVPSAYVFLRCRVETE
;
A
#
# COMPACT_ATOMS: atom_id res chain seq x y z
N MET A 1 -13.95 -8.38 -3.91
CA MET A 1 -12.98 -8.81 -4.93
C MET A 1 -12.10 -9.89 -4.32
N GLY A 2 -12.00 -11.05 -4.96
CA GLY A 2 -11.31 -12.23 -4.43
C GLY A 2 -12.01 -12.86 -3.23
N GLY A 3 -11.33 -13.79 -2.56
CA GLY A 3 -11.82 -14.45 -1.35
C GLY A 3 -12.38 -15.87 -1.56
N CYS A 4 -12.49 -16.34 -2.80
CA CYS A 4 -12.94 -17.69 -3.15
C CYS A 4 -11.93 -18.34 -4.10
N ASN A 5 -11.85 -19.68 -4.08
CA ASN A 5 -11.10 -20.42 -5.09
C ASN A 5 -11.74 -20.22 -6.48
N ALA A 6 -10.96 -20.43 -7.54
CA ALA A 6 -11.39 -20.09 -8.90
C ALA A 6 -12.65 -20.86 -9.36
N ASP A 7 -12.88 -22.03 -8.80
CA ASP A 7 -13.98 -22.97 -9.05
C ASP A 7 -15.17 -22.81 -8.10
N GLU A 8 -15.02 -22.08 -6.99
CA GLU A 8 -16.05 -22.00 -5.93
C GLU A 8 -17.19 -21.02 -6.23
N SER A 9 -16.97 -20.05 -7.13
CA SER A 9 -17.95 -19.03 -7.48
C SER A 9 -17.78 -18.66 -8.94
N THR A 10 -18.81 -18.14 -9.60
CA THR A 10 -18.70 -17.42 -10.87
C THR A 10 -18.32 -15.95 -10.63
N ASN A 11 -18.80 -15.37 -9.53
CA ASN A 11 -18.59 -13.98 -9.13
C ASN A 11 -17.27 -13.84 -8.35
N TRP A 12 -16.20 -13.37 -9.00
CA TRP A 12 -14.92 -13.13 -8.31
C TRP A 12 -14.83 -11.72 -7.70
N ALA A 13 -15.52 -10.76 -8.30
CA ALA A 13 -15.60 -9.40 -7.82
C ALA A 13 -17.02 -8.88 -8.02
N GLU A 14 -17.46 -8.05 -7.09
CA GLU A 14 -18.80 -7.48 -7.07
C GLU A 14 -18.67 -6.01 -6.68
N VAL A 15 -19.57 -5.19 -7.20
CA VAL A 15 -19.72 -3.78 -6.85
C VAL A 15 -21.06 -3.58 -6.15
N PHE A 16 -21.06 -2.78 -5.09
CA PHE A 16 -22.26 -2.43 -4.35
C PHE A 16 -22.73 -1.03 -4.76
N ASP A 17 -24.00 -0.92 -5.17
CA ASP A 17 -24.63 0.38 -5.41
C ASP A 17 -25.41 0.80 -4.14
N PRO A 18 -24.98 1.88 -3.46
CA PRO A 18 -25.65 2.34 -2.24
C PRO A 18 -27.05 2.93 -2.47
N ASN A 19 -27.37 3.37 -3.70
CA ASN A 19 -28.68 3.95 -4.00
C ASN A 19 -29.76 2.88 -4.16
N THR A 20 -29.43 1.80 -4.86
CA THR A 20 -30.34 0.67 -5.10
C THR A 20 -30.21 -0.41 -4.02
N GLN A 21 -29.13 -0.39 -3.23
CA GLN A 21 -28.77 -1.41 -2.24
C GLN A 21 -28.58 -2.80 -2.85
N THR A 22 -28.12 -2.86 -4.11
CA THR A 22 -27.89 -4.11 -4.84
C THR A 22 -26.41 -4.37 -5.07
N TRP A 23 -26.07 -5.65 -5.25
CA TRP A 23 -24.75 -6.08 -5.69
C TRP A 23 -24.80 -6.50 -7.15
N GLU A 24 -23.81 -6.08 -7.93
CA GLU A 24 -23.64 -6.49 -9.31
C GLU A 24 -22.28 -7.16 -9.50
N SER A 25 -22.27 -8.27 -10.22
CA SER A 25 -21.05 -9.01 -10.54
C SER A 25 -20.21 -8.23 -11.56
N LEU A 26 -18.91 -8.08 -11.27
CA LEU A 26 -17.96 -7.58 -12.24
C LEU A 26 -17.59 -8.68 -13.26
N PRO A 27 -17.17 -8.29 -14.48
CA PRO A 27 -16.67 -9.23 -15.48
C PRO A 27 -15.53 -10.11 -14.94
N ASP A 28 -15.39 -11.32 -15.49
CA ASP A 28 -14.32 -12.22 -15.10
C ASP A 28 -12.94 -11.61 -15.42
N PRO A 29 -12.01 -11.53 -14.44
CA PRO A 29 -10.68 -10.96 -14.65
C PRO A 29 -9.70 -11.91 -15.39
N GLY A 30 -10.15 -13.11 -15.72
CA GLY A 30 -9.36 -14.20 -16.28
C GLY A 30 -8.70 -15.08 -15.22
N PRO A 31 -8.26 -16.29 -15.59
CA PRO A 31 -7.84 -17.33 -14.66
C PRO A 31 -6.61 -16.93 -13.82
N ARG A 32 -5.74 -16.06 -14.36
CA ARG A 32 -4.53 -15.63 -13.67
C ARG A 32 -4.83 -14.79 -12.42
N LEU A 33 -5.65 -13.75 -12.56
CA LEU A 33 -6.01 -12.92 -11.42
C LEU A 33 -6.99 -13.65 -10.50
N ARG A 34 -7.91 -14.43 -11.08
CA ARG A 34 -8.91 -15.22 -10.35
C ARG A 34 -8.28 -16.16 -9.33
N SER A 35 -7.25 -16.90 -9.73
CA SER A 35 -6.56 -17.88 -8.87
C SER A 35 -5.48 -17.28 -7.98
N SER A 36 -5.37 -15.95 -7.90
CA SER A 36 -4.33 -15.30 -7.12
C SER A 36 -4.86 -14.64 -5.84
N LEU A 37 -4.06 -14.68 -4.78
CA LEU A 37 -4.33 -13.89 -3.57
C LEU A 37 -4.11 -12.40 -3.86
N ILE A 38 -5.16 -11.61 -3.70
CA ILE A 38 -5.07 -10.15 -3.77
C ILE A 38 -4.28 -9.66 -2.55
N LYS A 39 -3.29 -8.80 -2.81
CA LYS A 39 -2.50 -8.16 -1.76
C LYS A 39 -2.88 -6.71 -1.55
N ILE A 40 -3.14 -5.98 -2.64
CA ILE A 40 -3.32 -4.53 -2.61
C ILE A 40 -4.39 -4.14 -3.62
N ILE A 41 -5.29 -3.24 -3.20
CA ILE A 41 -6.35 -2.64 -4.02
C ILE A 41 -6.31 -1.14 -3.79
N TYR A 42 -6.41 -0.35 -4.85
CA TYR A 42 -6.51 1.11 -4.74
C TYR A 42 -7.15 1.76 -5.96
N PRO A 43 -7.88 2.87 -5.77
CA PRO A 43 -8.33 3.71 -6.87
C PRO A 43 -7.18 4.54 -7.43
N ASN A 44 -7.15 4.73 -8.75
CA ASN A 44 -6.31 5.74 -9.42
C ASN A 44 -6.97 6.16 -10.74
N GLU A 45 -7.12 7.47 -10.96
CA GLU A 45 -7.69 8.06 -12.19
C GLU A 45 -9.02 7.43 -12.66
N GLY A 46 -9.91 7.12 -11.72
CA GLY A 46 -11.22 6.52 -12.00
C GLY A 46 -11.18 5.02 -12.33
N LYS A 47 -10.00 4.39 -12.29
CA LYS A 47 -9.82 2.94 -12.38
C LYS A 47 -9.52 2.34 -11.01
N VAL A 48 -9.79 1.05 -10.86
CA VAL A 48 -9.44 0.30 -9.64
C VAL A 48 -8.29 -0.64 -9.94
N TYR A 49 -7.13 -0.41 -9.34
CA TYR A 49 -5.95 -1.24 -9.51
C TYR A 49 -5.89 -2.33 -8.46
N VAL A 50 -5.43 -3.50 -8.87
CA VAL A 50 -5.29 -4.69 -8.03
C VAL A 50 -3.91 -5.29 -8.27
N SER A 51 -3.18 -5.58 -7.19
CA SER A 51 -1.93 -6.31 -7.23
C SER A 51 -2.06 -7.66 -6.53
N ASN A 52 -1.57 -8.70 -7.18
CA ASN A 52 -1.61 -10.06 -6.66
C ASN A 52 -0.30 -10.49 -5.96
N SER A 53 -0.29 -11.68 -5.36
CA SER A 53 0.89 -12.27 -4.70
C SER A 53 2.11 -12.47 -5.62
N GLU A 54 1.88 -12.65 -6.93
CA GLU A 54 2.95 -12.75 -7.94
C GLU A 54 3.52 -11.40 -8.34
N LYS A 55 3.08 -10.30 -7.71
CA LYS A 55 3.47 -8.93 -8.07
C LYS A 55 3.17 -8.64 -9.55
N LYS A 56 2.01 -9.09 -10.04
CA LYS A 56 1.38 -8.61 -11.27
C LYS A 56 0.31 -7.60 -10.91
N ARG A 57 0.23 -6.53 -11.70
CA ARG A 57 -0.74 -5.45 -11.50
C ARG A 57 -1.80 -5.54 -12.59
N TYR A 58 -3.05 -5.47 -12.17
CA TYR A 58 -4.23 -5.45 -13.00
C TYR A 58 -5.00 -4.17 -12.69
N PHE A 59 -5.89 -3.77 -13.58
CA PHE A 59 -6.85 -2.73 -13.30
C PHE A 59 -8.21 -3.11 -13.85
N TYR A 60 -9.25 -2.67 -13.16
CA TYR A 60 -10.61 -2.61 -13.66
C TYR A 60 -10.90 -1.19 -14.09
N ASP A 61 -11.38 -1.04 -15.32
CA ASP A 61 -11.88 0.23 -15.86
C ASP A 61 -13.41 0.22 -15.81
N PRO A 62 -14.04 1.00 -14.91
CA PRO A 62 -15.49 1.07 -14.80
C PRO A 62 -16.17 1.65 -16.04
N LYS A 63 -15.49 2.51 -16.82
CA LYS A 63 -16.07 3.12 -18.03
C LYS A 63 -16.17 2.12 -19.16
N GLU A 64 -15.12 1.32 -19.32
CA GLU A 64 -15.02 0.28 -20.35
C GLU A 64 -15.57 -1.06 -19.86
N MET A 65 -15.95 -1.17 -18.59
CA MET A 65 -16.36 -2.39 -17.89
C MET A 65 -15.44 -3.58 -18.20
N ARG A 66 -14.12 -3.39 -18.11
CA ARG A 66 -13.15 -4.44 -18.45
C ARG A 66 -11.91 -4.44 -17.57
N TRP A 67 -11.28 -5.60 -17.51
CA TRP A 67 -9.98 -5.77 -16.87
C TRP A 67 -8.84 -5.53 -17.87
N GLY A 68 -7.75 -4.98 -17.37
CA GLY A 68 -6.49 -4.82 -18.09
C GLY A 68 -5.30 -5.21 -17.22
N VAL A 69 -4.14 -5.37 -17.86
CA VAL A 69 -2.86 -5.62 -17.19
C VAL A 69 -2.07 -4.32 -17.21
N ALA A 70 -1.51 -3.93 -16.06
CA ALA A 70 -0.62 -2.79 -15.95
C ALA A 70 0.84 -3.26 -15.92
N ALA A 71 1.73 -2.52 -16.58
CA ALA A 71 3.16 -2.76 -16.50
C ALA A 71 3.65 -2.55 -15.06
N MET A 72 4.64 -3.35 -14.64
CA MET A 72 5.26 -3.25 -13.33
C MET A 72 6.73 -2.85 -13.50
N THR A 73 7.11 -1.68 -12.98
CA THR A 73 8.50 -1.21 -12.99
C THR A 73 9.21 -1.43 -11.66
N ARG A 74 8.49 -1.43 -10.52
CA ARG A 74 9.06 -1.63 -9.18
C ARG A 74 8.20 -2.55 -8.29
N LYS A 75 8.85 -3.29 -7.39
CA LYS A 75 8.17 -4.14 -6.40
C LYS A 75 7.73 -3.29 -5.21
N VAL A 76 6.49 -2.83 -5.24
CA VAL A 76 5.90 -2.08 -4.11
C VAL A 76 5.16 -3.00 -3.15
N GLU A 77 5.36 -2.76 -1.87
CA GLU A 77 4.60 -3.36 -0.78
C GLU A 77 4.00 -2.22 0.06
N ARG A 78 3.07 -2.53 0.98
CA ARG A 78 2.49 -1.57 1.94
C ARG A 78 2.17 -0.20 1.34
N MET A 79 0.94 0.01 0.87
CA MET A 79 0.55 1.26 0.23
C MET A 79 -0.44 2.06 1.06
N CYS A 80 -0.45 3.37 0.85
CA CYS A 80 -1.49 4.26 1.31
C CYS A 80 -1.70 5.40 0.30
N ILE A 81 -2.89 6.01 0.33
CA ILE A 81 -3.19 7.20 -0.46
C ILE A 81 -3.21 8.40 0.47
N ILE A 82 -2.42 9.42 0.14
CA ILE A 82 -2.33 10.67 0.89
C ILE A 82 -2.54 11.80 -0.11
N ALA A 83 -3.56 12.63 0.14
CA ALA A 83 -3.95 13.73 -0.76
C ALA A 83 -4.08 13.29 -2.25
N GLY A 84 -4.64 12.11 -2.49
CA GLY A 84 -4.83 11.55 -3.83
C GLY A 84 -3.57 10.95 -4.48
N VAL A 85 -2.40 11.05 -3.85
CA VAL A 85 -1.15 10.46 -4.33
C VAL A 85 -0.93 9.11 -3.65
N LEU A 86 -0.56 8.10 -4.43
CA LEU A 86 -0.24 6.78 -3.92
C LEU A 86 1.21 6.73 -3.42
N TYR A 87 1.38 6.35 -2.17
CA TYR A 87 2.66 6.12 -1.53
C TYR A 87 2.83 4.65 -1.18
N ALA A 88 4.07 4.18 -1.21
CA ALA A 88 4.40 2.80 -0.88
C ALA A 88 5.76 2.70 -0.18
N TYR A 89 5.95 1.60 0.52
CA TYR A 89 7.27 1.17 0.99
C TYR A 89 7.61 -0.19 0.41
N GLY A 90 8.71 -0.30 -0.34
CA GLY A 90 9.03 -1.59 -0.95
C GLY A 90 10.43 -1.65 -1.51
N ASP A 91 10.51 -1.56 -2.83
CA ASP A 91 11.73 -1.74 -3.62
C ASP A 91 12.95 -1.07 -2.98
N GLU A 92 14.02 -1.84 -2.82
CA GLU A 92 15.30 -1.38 -2.25
C GLU A 92 15.18 -0.70 -0.86
N ASN A 93 14.16 -1.06 -0.06
CA ASN A 93 13.88 -0.45 1.24
C ASN A 93 13.65 1.07 1.17
N CYS A 94 13.02 1.54 0.08
CA CYS A 94 12.73 2.94 -0.13
C CYS A 94 11.24 3.27 0.02
N PHE A 95 10.96 4.50 0.44
CA PHE A 95 9.65 5.12 0.29
C PHE A 95 9.49 5.62 -1.14
N LEU A 96 8.38 5.26 -1.76
CA LEU A 96 8.07 5.53 -3.14
C LEU A 96 6.75 6.28 -3.24
N TRP A 97 6.62 7.10 -4.27
CA TRP A 97 5.36 7.72 -4.68
C TRP A 97 5.11 7.41 -6.14
N PHE A 98 3.84 7.24 -6.51
CA PHE A 98 3.46 6.98 -7.90
C PHE A 98 3.26 8.32 -8.63
N ASP A 99 4.11 8.57 -9.62
CA ASP A 99 4.00 9.69 -10.53
C ASP A 99 2.97 9.34 -11.60
N THR A 100 1.75 9.81 -11.43
CA THR A 100 0.67 9.54 -12.38
C THR A 100 0.93 10.14 -13.75
N LYS A 101 1.67 11.26 -13.83
CA LYS A 101 1.97 11.92 -15.12
C LYS A 101 2.85 11.03 -16.02
N ASN A 102 3.81 10.35 -15.40
CA ASN A 102 4.80 9.52 -16.09
C ASN A 102 4.53 8.01 -15.93
N GLU A 103 3.44 7.65 -15.26
CA GLU A 103 3.03 6.28 -14.92
C GLU A 103 4.13 5.42 -14.25
N GLU A 104 4.95 6.04 -13.40
CA GLU A 104 6.11 5.38 -12.80
C GLU A 104 6.23 5.57 -11.28
N TRP A 105 7.03 4.72 -10.64
CA TRP A 105 7.34 4.82 -9.21
C TRP A 105 8.64 5.58 -9.00
N ARG A 106 8.55 6.71 -8.30
CA ARG A 106 9.69 7.58 -7.97
C ARG A 106 9.99 7.53 -6.47
N VAL A 107 11.24 7.79 -6.11
CA VAL A 107 11.69 7.79 -4.71
C VAL A 107 11.22 9.07 -4.01
N VAL A 108 10.71 8.94 -2.80
CA VAL A 108 10.48 10.09 -1.92
C VAL A 108 11.84 10.53 -1.36
N LYS A 109 12.28 11.74 -1.71
CA LYS A 109 13.59 12.28 -1.31
C LYS A 109 13.62 12.67 0.17
N GLY A 110 14.79 12.66 0.81
CA GLY A 110 14.96 13.15 2.18
C GLY A 110 14.64 12.15 3.30
N LEU A 111 14.34 10.89 2.95
CA LEU A 111 14.01 9.82 3.89
C LEU A 111 15.13 8.78 4.04
N GLU A 112 16.36 9.07 3.62
CA GLU A 112 17.46 8.10 3.56
C GLU A 112 17.80 7.52 4.95
N VAL A 113 17.74 8.35 5.98
CA VAL A 113 17.96 7.93 7.38
C VAL A 113 16.81 7.05 7.88
N LEU A 114 15.56 7.38 7.51
CA LEU A 114 14.40 6.57 7.88
C LEU A 114 14.45 5.20 7.18
N CYS A 115 14.75 5.17 5.88
CA CYS A 115 14.92 3.94 5.10
C CYS A 115 15.95 2.98 5.73
N ARG A 116 17.12 3.51 6.14
CA ARG A 116 18.16 2.73 6.82
C ARG A 116 17.72 2.16 8.17
N ASN A 117 16.77 2.80 8.84
CA ASN A 117 16.25 2.36 10.14
C ASN A 117 15.04 1.41 10.02
N CYS A 118 14.21 1.60 9.00
CA CYS A 118 13.03 0.78 8.73
C CYS A 118 13.40 -0.60 8.19
N CYS A 119 14.48 -0.74 7.39
CA CYS A 119 14.90 -2.03 6.80
C CYS A 119 13.73 -2.81 6.13
N ALA A 120 13.90 -4.11 5.87
CA ALA A 120 12.82 -4.96 5.37
C ALA A 120 11.67 -5.22 6.39
N SER A 121 11.60 -4.47 7.49
CA SER A 121 10.66 -4.68 8.60
C SER A 121 9.54 -3.65 8.70
N ALA A 122 9.31 -2.87 7.63
CA ALA A 122 8.12 -2.02 7.56
C ALA A 122 6.84 -2.89 7.63
N LEU A 123 6.07 -2.66 8.68
CA LEU A 123 4.82 -3.37 8.95
C LEU A 123 3.67 -2.74 8.17
N SER A 124 3.60 -1.41 8.14
CA SER A 124 2.51 -0.67 7.54
C SER A 124 2.91 0.78 7.23
N VAL A 125 2.34 1.32 6.16
CA VAL A 125 2.26 2.76 5.93
C VAL A 125 0.79 3.16 5.86
N ALA A 126 0.44 4.32 6.39
CA ALA A 126 -0.93 4.80 6.44
C ALA A 126 -1.00 6.31 6.31
N ASN A 127 -2.16 6.81 5.90
CA ASN A 127 -2.49 8.23 5.93
C ASN A 127 -2.88 8.62 7.36
N TYR A 128 -2.15 9.58 7.93
CA TYR A 128 -2.41 10.15 9.25
C TYR A 128 -2.48 11.67 9.12
N GLY A 129 -3.70 12.23 9.05
CA GLY A 129 -3.90 13.67 8.96
C GLY A 129 -3.22 14.34 7.76
N GLY A 130 -3.15 13.66 6.60
CA GLY A 130 -2.44 14.16 5.42
C GLY A 130 -0.93 13.94 5.46
N LYS A 131 -0.41 13.29 6.50
CA LYS A 131 1.00 12.87 6.63
C LYS A 131 1.10 11.37 6.46
N MET A 132 2.32 10.89 6.21
CA MET A 132 2.61 9.47 6.10
C MET A 132 3.03 8.94 7.47
N LEU A 133 2.22 8.05 8.03
CA LEU A 133 2.58 7.28 9.21
C LEU A 133 3.26 5.98 8.78
N VAL A 134 4.39 5.65 9.39
CA VAL A 134 5.16 4.45 9.12
C VAL A 134 5.31 3.65 10.40
N LEU A 135 4.92 2.38 10.37
CA LEU A 135 5.19 1.40 11.42
C LEU A 135 6.23 0.40 10.93
N TRP A 136 7.23 0.14 11.76
CA TRP A 136 8.20 -0.93 11.54
C TRP A 136 8.59 -1.55 12.86
N ASP A 137 9.10 -2.78 12.83
CA ASP A 137 9.62 -3.41 14.02
C ASP A 137 11.15 -3.54 14.00
N LYS A 138 11.73 -3.61 15.19
CA LYS A 138 13.16 -3.84 15.35
C LYS A 138 13.40 -4.65 16.62
N LYS A 139 14.08 -5.78 16.46
CA LYS A 139 14.53 -6.59 17.60
C LYS A 139 15.52 -5.77 18.43
N GLN A 140 15.37 -5.81 19.74
CA GLN A 140 16.31 -5.14 20.63
C GLN A 140 17.65 -5.90 20.64
N PRO A 141 18.79 -5.19 20.60
CA PRO A 141 20.07 -5.80 20.89
C PRO A 141 20.02 -6.47 22.26
N ASN A 142 20.46 -7.73 22.35
CA ASN A 142 20.56 -8.50 23.59
C ASN A 142 19.24 -8.87 24.30
N LYS A 143 18.06 -8.60 23.71
CA LYS A 143 16.76 -9.09 24.21
C LYS A 143 16.01 -9.81 23.10
N TRP A 144 16.32 -11.09 22.94
CA TRP A 144 15.82 -11.92 21.84
C TRP A 144 14.31 -12.21 21.92
N TYR A 145 13.73 -12.09 23.11
CA TYR A 145 12.32 -12.36 23.39
C TYR A 145 11.40 -11.14 23.20
N ASN A 146 11.96 -9.94 23.00
CA ASN A 146 11.17 -8.71 22.82
C ASN A 146 11.53 -7.98 21.53
N THR A 147 10.51 -7.36 20.92
CA THR A 147 10.61 -6.56 19.71
C THR A 147 9.98 -5.21 19.94
N ASN A 148 10.66 -4.14 19.51
CA ASN A 148 10.10 -2.79 19.56
C ASN A 148 9.34 -2.51 18.27
N ILE A 149 8.11 -2.05 18.41
CA ILE A 149 7.35 -1.43 17.33
C ILE A 149 7.67 0.06 17.38
N TRP A 150 8.25 0.54 16.29
CA TRP A 150 8.54 1.93 16.04
C TRP A 150 7.44 2.56 15.20
N CYS A 151 7.24 3.87 15.41
CA CYS A 151 6.36 4.68 14.60
C CYS A 151 7.09 5.94 14.18
N SER A 152 6.82 6.40 12.97
CA SER A 152 7.28 7.68 12.44
C SER A 152 6.13 8.41 11.76
N VAL A 153 6.07 9.73 11.94
CA VAL A 153 5.18 10.62 11.19
C VAL A 153 6.04 11.45 10.25
N VAL A 154 5.73 11.36 8.97
CA VAL A 154 6.47 11.99 7.88
C VAL A 154 5.59 12.99 7.18
N ALA A 155 5.96 14.26 7.25
CA ALA A 155 5.38 15.30 6.41
C ALA A 155 5.88 15.13 4.96
N LEU A 156 4.98 15.34 4.01
CA LEU A 156 5.27 15.22 2.58
C LEU A 156 5.06 16.57 1.91
N GLU A 157 6.06 17.02 1.14
CA GLU A 157 6.01 18.29 0.43
C GLU A 157 6.45 18.14 -1.03
N ARG A 158 5.91 18.99 -1.90
CA ARG A 158 6.42 19.20 -3.25
C ARG A 158 7.14 20.54 -3.26
N ARG A 159 8.39 20.55 -3.73
CA ARG A 159 9.21 21.78 -3.76
C ARG A 159 9.04 22.49 -5.10
N ASN A 160 9.08 23.82 -5.08
CA ASN A 160 8.93 24.62 -6.28
C ASN A 160 10.05 24.31 -7.29
N GLY A 161 9.68 23.97 -8.53
CA GLY A 161 10.61 23.75 -9.63
C GLY A 161 10.98 22.28 -9.93
N ASP A 162 10.57 21.34 -9.09
CA ASP A 162 10.71 19.90 -9.33
C ASP A 162 9.35 19.22 -9.10
N ASP A 163 8.98 18.25 -9.93
CA ASP A 163 7.78 17.42 -9.73
C ASP A 163 7.99 16.36 -8.63
N ASP A 164 9.19 16.28 -8.03
CA ASP A 164 9.53 15.35 -6.96
C ASP A 164 8.87 15.64 -5.60
N VAL A 165 8.57 14.54 -4.90
CA VAL A 165 8.07 14.56 -3.52
C VAL A 165 9.23 14.39 -2.54
N TRP A 166 9.25 15.23 -1.51
CA TRP A 166 10.17 15.18 -0.39
C TRP A 166 9.44 14.77 0.88
N GLY A 167 10.11 13.98 1.71
CA GLY A 167 9.65 13.59 3.03
C GLY A 167 10.51 14.22 4.13
N ILE A 168 9.85 14.67 5.19
CA ILE A 168 10.49 15.21 6.39
C ILE A 168 9.96 14.42 7.59
N VAL A 169 10.85 13.75 8.32
CA VAL A 169 10.47 13.06 9.57
C VAL A 169 10.22 14.10 10.65
N GLU A 170 8.97 14.26 11.06
CA GLU A 170 8.59 15.18 12.14
C GLU A 170 8.75 14.54 13.51
N TRP A 171 8.50 13.24 13.59
CA TRP A 171 8.55 12.49 14.83
C TRP A 171 8.85 11.03 14.55
N ALA A 172 9.70 10.40 15.38
CA ALA A 172 9.94 8.97 15.35
C ALA A 172 10.27 8.46 16.76
N SER A 173 9.58 7.41 17.21
CA SER A 173 9.83 6.80 18.52
C SER A 173 9.38 5.33 18.58
N VAL A 174 9.83 4.62 19.61
CA VAL A 174 9.23 3.35 20.02
C VAL A 174 7.86 3.66 20.63
N VAL A 175 6.82 3.03 20.09
CA VAL A 175 5.44 3.17 20.58
C VAL A 175 4.98 1.98 21.40
N LEU A 176 5.59 0.81 21.17
CA LEU A 176 5.22 -0.41 21.89
C LEU A 176 6.41 -1.39 21.92
N THR A 177 6.51 -2.18 22.99
CA THR A 177 7.38 -3.36 23.05
C THR A 177 6.50 -4.58 23.19
N VAL A 178 6.67 -5.55 22.29
CA VAL A 178 5.89 -6.79 22.23
C VAL A 178 6.80 -8.01 22.33
N PRO A 179 6.28 -9.19 22.73
CA PRO A 179 7.01 -10.44 22.58
C PRO A 179 7.40 -10.69 21.12
N SER A 180 8.58 -11.23 20.88
CA SER A 180 9.09 -11.51 19.51
C SER A 180 8.24 -12.52 18.73
N ALA A 181 7.34 -13.26 19.39
CA ALA A 181 6.43 -14.21 18.76
C ALA A 181 5.12 -13.57 18.24
N TYR A 182 4.99 -12.25 18.30
CA TYR A 182 3.78 -11.56 17.86
C TYR A 182 3.54 -11.71 16.36
N VAL A 183 2.28 -11.59 15.95
CA VAL A 183 1.86 -11.55 14.55
C VAL A 183 1.19 -10.21 14.29
N PHE A 184 1.75 -9.42 13.38
CA PHE A 184 1.12 -8.18 12.94
C PHE A 184 -0.03 -8.48 11.97
N LEU A 185 -1.25 -8.10 12.36
CA LEU A 185 -2.44 -8.34 11.52
C LEU A 185 -2.76 -7.16 10.61
N ARG A 186 -3.00 -5.96 11.17
CA ARG A 186 -3.35 -4.76 10.42
C ARG A 186 -3.10 -3.49 11.22
N CYS A 187 -2.87 -2.38 10.50
CA CYS A 187 -2.94 -1.03 11.05
C CYS A 187 -4.29 -0.40 10.67
N ARG A 188 -4.87 0.37 11.58
CA ARG A 188 -6.00 1.27 11.31
C ARG A 188 -5.66 2.62 11.89
N VAL A 189 -5.92 3.67 11.13
CA VAL A 189 -5.79 5.05 11.60
C VAL A 189 -7.19 5.56 11.87
N GLU A 190 -7.43 6.00 13.10
CA GLU A 190 -8.65 6.69 13.50
C GLU A 190 -8.35 8.19 13.40
N THR A 191 -9.16 8.90 12.62
CA THR A 191 -9.17 10.36 12.58
C THR A 191 -10.39 10.82 13.36
N GLU A 192 -10.17 11.72 14.33
CA GLU A 192 -11.24 12.37 15.10
C GLU A 192 -12.18 13.18 14.21
#